data_AF-A0A953DYB2-F1
#
_entry.id   AF-A0A953DYB2-F1
#
_cell.length_a   1.000
_cell.length_b   1.000
_cell.length_c   1.000
_cell.angle_alpha   90.00
_cell.angle_beta   90.00
_cell.angle_gamma   90.00
#
_symmetry.space_group_name_H-M   'P 1'
#
loop_
_entity.id
_entity.type
_entity.pdbx_description
1 polymer ?
#
loop_
_entity_poly.entity_id
_entity_poly.type
_entity_poly.pdbx_seq_one_letter_code
_entity_poly.pdbx_strand_id
1 'polypeptide(L)'
;MAQILLVLFLVAVVNAIAFKHYRRWDFSRDQNYTLSDKTKRVLDNLKAKMRITVFFSPNTPITTDVQNLLTEYQYAGHGKIDVENIDPERNLSRAKELFDKYKVVTDESLLVLDYDGRNKAVKASEMADIDASGMSFGEGPRVAAFKGEQAITSAIMDLVEGKKNTIGYVTGHKEPPLSDSGPISVLKTFIENENIQFKELNLLDLDAIPAEVKAVMIIGPQYDFSDREMKLLRDYWEKQGRILLLLDPSAKTPKLRAFVHELGIKMNDDRLMAFLRTGIEELALTKDVQARFLGDSPITKKLADVRTLFLGGTSSLTLEPERVRAANIRLEPLIEAEKGYFAEADYNTDNQAKLQADAKQAANLTFTIGAAAEKGGSADQRVQMNSSRLVVVSNAAFVQDNAITQDQQGLDFVSGSLNWLL
;
A
#
# COMPACT_ATOMS: atom_id res chain seq x y z
N MET A 1 31.54 -70.33 5.62
CA MET A 1 31.99 -69.61 6.84
C MET A 1 32.75 -68.32 6.51
N ALA A 2 33.84 -68.37 5.73
CA ALA A 2 34.64 -67.17 5.41
C ALA A 2 33.86 -66.03 4.71
N GLN A 3 32.95 -66.35 3.78
CA GLN A 3 32.12 -65.33 3.10
C GLN A 3 31.13 -64.62 4.04
N ILE A 4 30.60 -65.31 5.05
CA ILE A 4 29.65 -64.74 6.01
C ILE A 4 30.37 -63.74 6.94
N LEU A 5 31.58 -64.09 7.37
CA LEU A 5 32.44 -63.22 8.17
C LEU A 5 32.86 -61.97 7.39
N LEU A 6 33.14 -62.11 6.09
CA LEU A 6 33.52 -60.98 5.24
C LEU A 6 32.36 -59.99 5.06
N VAL A 7 31.13 -60.49 4.87
CA VAL A 7 29.94 -59.64 4.75
C VAL A 7 29.64 -58.91 6.06
N LEU A 8 29.74 -59.60 7.21
CA LEU A 8 29.55 -58.97 8.53
C LEU A 8 30.59 -57.89 8.82
N PHE A 9 31.85 -58.12 8.44
CA PHE A 9 32.91 -57.13 8.57
C PHE A 9 32.64 -55.91 7.69
N LEU A 10 32.18 -56.11 6.45
CA LEU A 10 31.87 -55.03 5.51
C LEU A 10 30.69 -54.18 6.00
N VAL A 11 29.65 -54.82 6.54
CA VAL A 11 28.51 -54.12 7.16
C VAL A 11 28.95 -53.30 8.38
N ALA A 12 29.83 -53.85 9.23
CA ALA A 12 30.35 -53.14 10.40
C ALA A 12 31.19 -51.91 10.02
N VAL A 13 32.03 -52.03 8.97
CA VAL A 13 32.84 -50.91 8.46
C VAL A 13 31.96 -49.83 7.82
N VAL A 14 30.97 -50.21 7.02
CA VAL A 14 30.02 -49.25 6.42
C VAL A 14 29.23 -48.52 7.50
N ASN A 15 28.76 -49.23 8.53
CA ASN A 15 28.02 -48.63 9.64
C ASN A 15 28.91 -47.69 10.49
N ALA A 16 30.18 -48.06 10.71
CA ALA A 16 31.13 -47.22 11.45
C ALA A 16 31.50 -45.93 10.68
N ILE A 17 31.61 -46.00 9.34
CA ILE A 17 31.82 -44.82 8.48
C ILE A 17 30.57 -43.96 8.44
N ALA A 18 29.37 -44.55 8.36
CA ALA A 18 28.09 -43.83 8.42
C ALA A 18 27.89 -43.08 9.74
N PHE A 19 28.36 -43.64 10.87
CA PHE A 19 28.29 -42.98 12.18
C PHE A 19 29.30 -41.84 12.37
N LYS A 20 30.51 -41.95 11.79
CA LYS A 20 31.56 -40.92 11.93
C LYS A 20 31.53 -39.82 10.86
N HIS A 21 30.95 -40.09 9.70
CA HIS A 21 30.78 -39.12 8.61
C HIS A 21 29.30 -38.97 8.26
N TYR A 22 28.50 -38.48 9.23
CA TYR A 22 27.12 -38.06 8.96
C TYR A 22 27.13 -36.77 8.12
N ARG A 23 27.53 -36.88 6.85
CA ARG A 23 27.37 -35.84 5.85
C ARG A 23 26.06 -36.15 5.15
N ARG A 24 25.02 -35.42 5.54
CA ARG A 24 23.66 -35.55 5.03
C ARG A 24 23.68 -35.21 3.53
N TRP A 25 23.83 -36.22 2.68
CA TRP A 25 23.53 -36.10 1.26
C TRP A 25 22.04 -36.28 1.10
N ASP A 26 21.35 -35.15 1.10
CA ASP A 26 19.93 -35.07 0.81
C ASP A 26 19.71 -35.36 -0.68
N PHE A 27 19.30 -36.59 -0.98
CA PHE A 27 18.79 -37.01 -2.29
C PHE A 27 17.25 -37.05 -2.25
N SER A 28 16.63 -36.05 -1.62
CA SER A 28 15.23 -35.73 -1.89
C SER A 28 15.16 -34.87 -3.15
N ARG A 29 14.16 -35.15 -3.98
CA ARG A 29 13.97 -34.56 -5.31
C ARG A 29 13.25 -33.20 -5.23
N ASP A 30 13.49 -32.44 -4.16
CA ASP A 30 12.98 -31.08 -3.93
C ASP A 30 14.05 -30.22 -3.23
N GLN A 31 14.96 -29.64 -4.01
CA GLN A 31 15.94 -28.63 -3.57
C GLN A 31 15.31 -27.24 -3.30
N ASN A 32 14.03 -27.16 -2.91
CA ASN A 32 13.27 -25.90 -3.03
C ASN A 32 13.42 -24.92 -1.86
N TYR A 33 14.16 -25.24 -0.79
CA TYR A 33 14.26 -24.36 0.39
C TYR A 33 15.70 -24.05 0.84
N THR A 34 16.66 -23.97 -0.09
CA THR A 34 17.97 -23.40 0.28
C THR A 34 17.92 -21.88 0.12
N LEU A 35 18.14 -21.15 1.22
CA LEU A 35 18.25 -19.68 1.17
C LEU A 35 19.33 -19.24 0.18
N SER A 36 19.04 -18.18 -0.57
CA SER A 36 20.01 -17.57 -1.45
C SER A 36 21.19 -16.97 -0.66
N ASP A 37 22.34 -16.87 -1.33
CA ASP A 37 23.54 -16.25 -0.73
C ASP A 37 23.34 -14.78 -0.37
N LYS A 38 22.36 -14.11 -1.01
CA LYS A 38 21.96 -12.75 -0.66
C LYS A 38 21.28 -12.75 0.70
N THR A 39 20.29 -13.61 0.90
CA THR A 39 19.55 -13.74 2.15
C THR A 39 20.45 -14.10 3.31
N LYS A 40 21.35 -15.08 3.13
CA LYS A 40 22.34 -15.45 4.17
C LYS A 40 23.18 -14.25 4.61
N ARG A 41 23.69 -13.46 3.66
CA ARG A 41 24.45 -12.23 3.95
C ARG A 41 23.63 -11.19 4.71
N VAL A 42 22.33 -11.07 4.43
CA VAL A 42 21.44 -10.17 5.17
C VAL A 42 21.31 -10.64 6.62
N LEU A 43 21.08 -11.93 6.83
CA LEU A 43 20.95 -12.53 8.16
C LEU A 43 22.25 -12.44 8.98
N ASP A 44 23.42 -12.63 8.35
CA ASP A 44 24.73 -12.49 9.00
C ASP A 44 24.95 -11.09 9.55
N ASN A 45 24.48 -10.07 8.82
CA ASN A 45 24.63 -8.66 9.15
C ASN A 45 23.66 -8.15 10.24
N LEU A 46 22.75 -9.00 10.75
CA LEU A 46 21.87 -8.64 11.86
C LEU A 46 22.71 -8.31 13.11
N LYS A 47 22.50 -7.12 13.68
CA LYS A 47 23.21 -6.64 14.88
C LYS A 47 22.47 -6.96 16.17
N ALA A 48 21.14 -6.96 16.11
CA ALA A 48 20.25 -7.28 17.24
C ALA A 48 19.46 -8.56 16.97
N LYS A 49 18.67 -8.99 17.96
CA LYS A 49 17.69 -10.05 17.76
C LYS A 49 16.49 -9.52 16.98
N MET A 50 16.00 -10.32 16.05
CA MET A 50 14.79 -10.08 15.28
C MET A 50 13.74 -11.12 15.68
N ARG A 51 12.52 -10.65 15.95
CA ARG A 51 11.36 -11.51 16.19
C ARG A 51 10.48 -11.51 14.95
N ILE A 52 10.06 -12.69 14.51
CA ILE A 52 9.10 -12.86 13.42
C ILE A 52 7.86 -13.51 14.03
N THR A 53 6.75 -12.78 14.07
CA THR A 53 5.47 -13.31 14.55
C THR A 53 4.56 -13.61 13.37
N VAL A 54 4.15 -14.86 13.21
CA VAL A 54 3.32 -15.35 12.09
C VAL A 54 1.87 -15.43 12.56
N PHE A 55 0.97 -14.74 11.86
CA PHE A 55 -0.48 -14.70 12.09
C PHE A 55 -1.22 -15.40 10.95
N PHE A 56 -1.06 -16.72 10.85
CA PHE A 56 -1.67 -17.51 9.79
C PHE A 56 -2.80 -18.37 10.34
N SER A 57 -3.95 -18.33 9.68
CA SER A 57 -5.04 -19.28 9.95
C SER A 57 -4.67 -20.68 9.43
N PRO A 58 -5.19 -21.78 10.02
CA PRO A 58 -4.85 -23.15 9.61
C PRO A 58 -5.11 -23.47 8.14
N ASN A 59 -6.02 -22.73 7.48
CA ASN A 59 -6.41 -22.94 6.09
C ASN A 59 -5.62 -22.09 5.09
N THR A 60 -4.62 -21.33 5.54
CA THR A 60 -3.82 -20.45 4.67
C THR A 60 -2.96 -21.31 3.72
N PRO A 61 -3.08 -21.17 2.38
CA PRO A 61 -2.44 -22.08 1.43
C PRO A 61 -0.91 -22.18 1.54
N ILE A 62 -0.25 -21.11 1.97
CA ILE A 62 1.21 -20.98 2.03
C ILE A 62 1.81 -21.30 3.41
N THR A 63 1.03 -21.84 4.34
CA THR A 63 1.48 -22.05 5.74
C THR A 63 2.72 -22.93 5.83
N THR A 64 2.70 -24.08 5.16
CA THR A 64 3.81 -25.04 5.19
C THR A 64 5.07 -24.44 4.55
N ASP A 65 4.93 -23.72 3.43
CA ASP A 65 6.06 -23.12 2.73
C ASP A 65 6.72 -22.01 3.56
N VAL A 66 5.91 -21.17 4.22
CA VAL A 66 6.41 -20.14 5.14
C VAL A 66 7.06 -20.75 6.37
N GLN A 67 6.51 -21.82 6.95
CA GLN A 67 7.13 -22.51 8.09
C GLN A 67 8.49 -23.11 7.74
N ASN A 68 8.58 -23.80 6.60
CA ASN A 68 9.85 -24.37 6.11
C ASN A 68 10.88 -23.25 5.87
N LEU A 69 10.46 -22.18 5.20
CA LEU A 69 11.31 -21.03 4.93
C LEU A 69 11.81 -20.37 6.23
N LEU A 70 10.94 -20.09 7.18
CA LEU A 70 11.31 -19.47 8.45
C LEU A 70 12.23 -20.37 9.30
N THR A 71 12.09 -21.69 9.19
CA THR A 71 13.03 -22.65 9.82
C THR A 71 14.45 -22.45 9.29
N GLU A 72 14.59 -22.28 7.98
CA GLU A 72 15.89 -22.00 7.35
C GLU A 72 16.44 -20.62 7.77
N TYR A 73 15.58 -19.61 7.93
CA TYR A 73 15.98 -18.31 8.48
C TYR A 73 16.47 -18.42 9.92
N GLN A 74 15.81 -19.21 10.77
CA GLN A 74 16.28 -19.46 12.13
C GLN A 74 17.64 -20.15 12.16
N TYR A 75 17.85 -21.13 11.27
CA TYR A 75 19.11 -21.83 11.14
C TYR A 75 20.25 -20.91 10.68
N ALA A 76 20.01 -20.13 9.62
CA ALA A 76 20.99 -19.18 9.08
C ALA A 76 21.19 -17.94 9.96
N GLY A 77 20.20 -17.56 10.77
CA GLY A 77 20.26 -16.41 11.68
C GLY A 77 21.13 -16.64 12.92
N HIS A 78 21.69 -17.84 13.11
CA HIS A 78 22.62 -18.17 14.20
C HIS A 78 22.14 -17.73 15.60
N GLY A 79 20.85 -17.92 15.89
CA GLY A 79 20.22 -17.56 17.17
C GLY A 79 19.80 -16.09 17.32
N LYS A 80 19.90 -15.29 16.25
CA LYS A 80 19.39 -13.91 16.19
C LYS A 80 17.94 -13.81 15.70
N ILE A 81 17.37 -14.90 15.17
CA ILE A 81 16.00 -14.94 14.64
C ILE A 81 15.12 -15.79 15.56
N ASP A 82 14.13 -15.17 16.18
CA ASP A 82 13.11 -15.84 17.00
C ASP A 82 11.79 -15.85 16.22
N VAL A 83 11.17 -17.02 16.03
CA VAL A 83 9.89 -17.16 15.31
C VAL A 83 8.80 -17.58 16.28
N GLU A 84 7.67 -16.87 16.27
CA GLU A 84 6.48 -17.13 17.07
C GLU A 84 5.28 -17.34 16.15
N ASN A 85 4.61 -18.50 16.21
CA ASN A 85 3.42 -18.77 15.41
C ASN A 85 2.16 -18.58 16.26
N ILE A 86 1.24 -17.75 15.79
CA ILE A 86 -0.01 -17.44 16.46
C ILE A 86 -1.15 -17.68 15.48
N ASP A 87 -2.01 -18.62 15.82
CA ASP A 87 -3.30 -18.79 15.14
C ASP A 87 -4.26 -17.71 15.66
N PRO A 88 -4.66 -16.72 14.83
CA PRO A 88 -5.49 -15.62 15.27
C PRO A 88 -6.92 -16.05 15.59
N GLU A 89 -7.42 -17.14 14.99
CA GLU A 89 -8.76 -17.67 15.22
C GLU A 89 -8.83 -18.44 16.56
N ARG A 90 -7.75 -19.15 16.91
CA ARG A 90 -7.67 -19.91 18.16
C ARG A 90 -7.18 -19.09 19.35
N ASN A 91 -6.36 -18.07 19.12
CA ASN A 91 -5.75 -17.24 20.17
C ASN A 91 -6.13 -15.76 20.04
N LEU A 92 -7.44 -15.49 19.99
CA LEU A 92 -8.00 -14.14 19.77
C LEU A 92 -7.40 -13.07 20.69
N SER A 93 -7.25 -13.34 21.99
CA SER A 93 -6.73 -12.34 22.94
C SER A 93 -5.29 -11.94 22.65
N ARG A 94 -4.43 -12.90 22.30
CA ARG A 94 -3.02 -12.65 22.02
C ARG A 94 -2.83 -12.02 20.65
N ALA A 95 -3.62 -12.46 19.65
CA ALA A 95 -3.63 -11.85 18.33
C ALA A 95 -4.08 -10.39 18.42
N LYS A 96 -5.15 -10.10 19.17
CA LYS A 96 -5.61 -8.73 19.41
C LYS A 96 -4.57 -7.87 20.10
N GLU A 97 -3.92 -8.37 21.16
CA GLU A 97 -2.83 -7.64 21.84
C GLU A 97 -1.71 -7.25 20.87
N LEU A 98 -1.30 -8.15 19.99
CA LEU A 98 -0.22 -7.89 19.05
C LEU A 98 -0.66 -7.04 17.85
N PHE A 99 -1.88 -7.20 17.36
CA PHE A 99 -2.47 -6.29 16.37
C PHE A 99 -2.60 -4.89 16.94
N ASP A 100 -2.98 -4.73 18.20
CA ASP A 100 -3.02 -3.43 18.90
C ASP A 100 -1.61 -2.86 19.13
N LYS A 101 -0.62 -3.72 19.43
CA LYS A 101 0.80 -3.34 19.59
C LYS A 101 1.39 -2.85 18.28
N TYR A 102 1.18 -3.58 17.19
CA TYR A 102 1.76 -3.29 15.88
C TYR A 102 0.85 -2.39 15.01
N LYS A 103 -0.35 -2.04 15.49
CA LYS A 103 -1.39 -1.32 14.74
C LYS A 103 -1.69 -1.95 13.38
N VAL A 104 -1.68 -3.28 13.36
CA VAL A 104 -2.05 -4.06 12.18
C VAL A 104 -3.57 -4.13 12.13
N VAL A 105 -4.13 -3.59 11.07
CA VAL A 105 -5.55 -3.66 10.76
C VAL A 105 -5.63 -4.42 9.45
N THR A 106 -5.80 -5.74 9.51
CA THR A 106 -6.00 -6.61 8.35
C THR A 106 -6.69 -7.90 8.75
N ASP A 107 -7.53 -8.42 7.86
CA ASP A 107 -8.14 -9.75 7.93
C ASP A 107 -7.29 -10.80 7.19
N GLU A 108 -6.24 -10.38 6.50
CA GLU A 108 -5.33 -11.25 5.77
C GLU A 108 -4.35 -11.95 6.72
N SER A 109 -3.96 -13.19 6.36
CA SER A 109 -2.83 -13.83 7.02
C SER A 109 -1.54 -13.08 6.72
N LEU A 110 -0.74 -12.83 7.75
CA LEU A 110 0.49 -12.05 7.65
C LEU A 110 1.58 -12.56 8.58
N LEU A 111 2.78 -12.01 8.44
CA LEU A 111 3.81 -12.05 9.47
C LEU A 111 4.28 -10.64 9.80
N VAL A 112 4.67 -10.42 11.06
CA VAL A 112 5.25 -9.17 11.54
C VAL A 112 6.69 -9.43 11.95
N LEU A 113 7.62 -8.72 11.31
CA LEU A 113 9.02 -8.69 11.72
C LEU A 113 9.21 -7.52 12.69
N ASP A 114 9.79 -7.77 13.85
CA ASP A 114 10.15 -6.78 14.89
C ASP A 114 11.68 -6.83 15.09
N TYR A 115 12.35 -5.70 14.88
CA TYR A 115 13.80 -5.56 14.98
C TYR A 115 14.18 -4.17 15.49
N ASP A 116 14.78 -4.13 16.68
CA ASP A 116 15.34 -2.92 17.28
C ASP A 116 14.32 -1.76 17.37
N GLY A 117 13.12 -2.07 17.89
CA GLY A 117 12.03 -1.10 18.06
C GLY A 117 11.31 -0.71 16.77
N ARG A 118 11.70 -1.27 15.63
CA ARG A 118 11.02 -1.12 14.34
C ARG A 118 10.26 -2.40 14.02
N ASN A 119 9.12 -2.27 13.36
CA ASN A 119 8.38 -3.43 12.89
C ASN A 119 7.98 -3.24 11.42
N LYS A 120 7.73 -4.35 10.74
CA LYS A 120 7.19 -4.38 9.38
C LYS A 120 6.29 -5.59 9.21
N ALA A 121 5.09 -5.38 8.70
CA ALA A 121 4.18 -6.45 8.33
C ALA A 121 4.44 -6.90 6.88
N VAL A 122 4.31 -8.20 6.63
CA VAL A 122 4.37 -8.80 5.28
C VAL A 122 3.14 -9.68 5.12
N LYS A 123 2.25 -9.31 4.21
CA LYS A 123 0.99 -10.02 3.96
C LYS A 123 1.22 -11.29 3.13
N ALA A 124 0.34 -12.28 3.26
CA ALA A 124 0.42 -13.54 2.51
C ALA A 124 0.40 -13.32 0.99
N SER A 125 -0.37 -12.35 0.51
CA SER A 125 -0.49 -11.88 -0.86
C SER A 125 0.79 -11.25 -1.41
N GLU A 126 1.70 -10.81 -0.55
CA GLU A 126 3.05 -10.37 -0.94
C GLU A 126 4.02 -11.53 -1.07
N MET A 127 3.75 -12.63 -0.36
CA MET A 127 4.57 -13.83 -0.34
C MET A 127 4.18 -14.84 -1.40
N ALA A 128 3.00 -14.72 -2.01
CA ALA A 128 2.57 -15.64 -3.06
C ALA A 128 1.57 -15.02 -4.04
N ASP A 129 1.71 -15.41 -5.31
CA ASP A 129 0.67 -15.19 -6.31
C ASP A 129 -0.35 -16.33 -6.15
N ILE A 130 -1.60 -15.99 -5.83
CA ILE A 130 -2.69 -16.96 -5.70
C ILE A 130 -3.51 -16.96 -6.98
N ASP A 131 -3.64 -18.15 -7.60
CA ASP A 131 -4.57 -18.37 -8.68
C ASP A 131 -5.94 -18.77 -8.12
N ALA A 132 -6.89 -17.86 -8.28
CA ALA A 132 -8.27 -18.00 -7.86
C ALA A 132 -9.22 -18.43 -9.01
N SER A 133 -8.71 -18.67 -10.22
CA SER A 133 -9.57 -18.98 -11.39
C SER A 133 -10.37 -20.28 -11.22
N GLY A 134 -9.85 -21.20 -10.39
CA GLY A 134 -10.52 -22.46 -10.04
C GLY A 134 -11.73 -22.30 -9.11
N MET A 135 -11.86 -21.16 -8.39
CA MET A 135 -12.96 -20.97 -7.43
C MET A 135 -14.33 -20.96 -8.09
N SER A 136 -14.43 -20.43 -9.32
CA SER A 136 -15.69 -20.47 -10.11
C SER A 136 -16.10 -21.88 -10.51
N PHE A 137 -15.20 -22.85 -10.41
CA PHE A 137 -15.43 -24.28 -10.71
C PHE A 137 -15.46 -25.15 -9.44
N GLY A 138 -15.48 -24.56 -8.25
CA GLY A 138 -15.48 -25.29 -6.98
C GLY A 138 -14.11 -25.84 -6.56
N GLU A 139 -13.04 -25.45 -7.22
CA GLU A 139 -11.67 -25.76 -6.79
C GLU A 139 -11.17 -24.70 -5.80
N GLY A 140 -10.41 -25.12 -4.78
CA GLY A 140 -9.78 -24.20 -3.83
C GLY A 140 -8.66 -23.35 -4.48
N PRO A 141 -8.29 -22.22 -3.85
CA PRO A 141 -7.20 -21.37 -4.33
C PRO A 141 -5.89 -22.14 -4.42
N ARG A 142 -5.17 -21.98 -5.53
CA ARG A 142 -3.86 -22.62 -5.75
C ARG A 142 -2.75 -21.57 -5.71
N VAL A 143 -1.60 -21.93 -5.14
CA VAL A 143 -0.41 -21.08 -5.16
C VAL A 143 0.23 -21.18 -6.55
N ALA A 144 0.18 -20.11 -7.33
CA ALA A 144 0.78 -20.05 -8.67
C ALA A 144 2.29 -19.86 -8.59
N ALA A 145 2.75 -19.02 -7.65
CA ALA A 145 4.17 -18.79 -7.39
C ALA A 145 4.38 -18.40 -5.93
N PHE A 146 5.32 -19.07 -5.26
CA PHE A 146 5.76 -18.69 -3.92
C PHE A 146 6.98 -17.76 -4.02
N LYS A 147 6.88 -16.59 -3.39
CA LYS A 147 7.87 -15.50 -3.35
C LYS A 147 8.23 -15.12 -1.91
N GLY A 148 8.00 -16.02 -0.94
CA GLY A 148 8.20 -15.75 0.48
C GLY A 148 9.62 -15.29 0.83
N GLU A 149 10.66 -15.91 0.24
CA GLU A 149 12.06 -15.50 0.53
C GLU A 149 12.30 -14.05 0.13
N GLN A 150 11.82 -13.65 -1.06
CA GLN A 150 11.98 -12.30 -1.56
C GLN A 150 11.28 -11.28 -0.65
N ALA A 151 10.01 -11.55 -0.30
CA ALA A 151 9.21 -10.65 0.53
C ALA A 151 9.81 -10.49 1.94
N ILE A 152 10.13 -11.61 2.60
CA ILE A 152 10.69 -11.61 3.96
C ILE A 152 12.09 -10.99 3.96
N THR A 153 12.99 -11.39 3.06
CA THR A 153 14.35 -10.82 3.00
C THR A 153 14.32 -9.32 2.74
N SER A 154 13.42 -8.85 1.86
CA SER A 154 13.26 -7.42 1.61
C SER A 154 12.85 -6.68 2.89
N ALA A 155 11.86 -7.19 3.61
CA ALA A 155 11.42 -6.59 4.86
C ALA A 155 12.52 -6.57 5.93
N ILE A 156 13.34 -7.63 6.02
CA ILE A 156 14.52 -7.65 6.89
C ILE A 156 15.53 -6.58 6.47
N MET A 157 15.86 -6.48 5.18
CA MET A 157 16.80 -5.46 4.69
C MET A 157 16.31 -4.05 5.04
N ASP A 158 15.03 -3.76 4.85
CA ASP A 158 14.44 -2.45 5.17
C ASP A 158 14.59 -2.12 6.65
N LEU A 159 14.29 -3.10 7.52
CA LEU A 159 14.46 -2.98 8.96
C LEU A 159 15.94 -2.87 9.36
N VAL A 160 16.88 -3.51 8.65
CA VAL A 160 18.31 -3.47 8.99
C VAL A 160 18.99 -2.19 8.51
N GLU A 161 18.71 -1.76 7.27
CA GLU A 161 19.35 -0.62 6.63
C GLU A 161 19.06 0.68 7.38
N GLY A 162 17.87 0.79 7.99
CA GLY A 162 17.51 1.86 8.92
C GLY A 162 17.45 3.27 8.35
N LYS A 163 17.65 3.42 7.04
CA LYS A 163 17.35 4.66 6.33
C LYS A 163 15.84 4.77 6.17
N LYS A 164 15.20 5.48 7.08
CA LYS A 164 13.79 5.84 6.91
C LYS A 164 13.65 6.74 5.69
N ASN A 165 12.70 6.42 4.81
CA ASN A 165 12.29 7.36 3.78
C ASN A 165 11.63 8.55 4.49
N THR A 166 12.11 9.78 4.26
CA THR A 166 11.47 10.95 4.84
C THR A 166 10.39 11.47 3.91
N ILE A 167 9.15 11.52 4.40
CA ILE A 167 8.01 12.14 3.72
C ILE A 167 7.71 13.46 4.42
N GLY A 168 7.62 14.53 3.64
CA GLY A 168 7.26 15.85 4.11
C GLY A 168 5.75 15.97 4.22
N TYR A 169 5.21 16.16 5.42
CA TYR A 169 3.78 16.37 5.62
C TYR A 169 3.49 17.86 5.73
N VAL A 170 2.72 18.41 4.81
CA VAL A 170 2.44 19.86 4.80
C VAL A 170 1.50 20.24 5.94
N THR A 171 1.82 21.36 6.59
CA THR A 171 1.00 21.98 7.63
C THR A 171 0.88 23.47 7.39
N GLY A 172 -0.20 24.07 7.92
CA GLY A 172 -0.44 25.51 7.89
C GLY A 172 -1.80 25.90 7.31
N HIS A 173 -2.51 24.96 6.67
CA HIS A 173 -3.75 25.20 5.94
C HIS A 173 -4.93 24.43 6.53
N LYS A 174 -4.84 24.08 7.83
CA LYS A 174 -5.77 23.22 8.59
C LYS A 174 -5.84 21.77 8.10
N GLU A 175 -4.71 21.24 7.66
CA GLU A 175 -4.55 19.81 7.49
C GLU A 175 -4.79 19.08 8.82
N PRO A 176 -5.23 17.81 8.77
CA PRO A 176 -5.23 16.92 9.93
C PRO A 176 -3.86 16.93 10.64
N PRO A 177 -3.80 17.11 11.98
CA PRO A 177 -2.52 17.05 12.69
C PRO A 177 -1.97 15.61 12.74
N LEU A 178 -0.65 15.47 12.64
CA LEU A 178 0.08 14.20 12.84
C LEU A 178 0.19 13.84 14.33
N SER A 179 -0.95 13.62 14.97
CA SER A 179 -1.06 13.22 16.38
C SER A 179 -1.44 11.75 16.51
N ASP A 180 -0.96 11.07 17.55
CA ASP A 180 -1.31 9.68 17.88
C ASP A 180 -2.79 9.51 18.30
N SER A 181 -3.51 10.62 18.51
CA SER A 181 -4.96 10.68 18.74
C SER A 181 -5.68 11.61 17.75
N GLY A 182 -4.99 11.99 16.66
CA GLY A 182 -5.56 12.81 15.60
C GLY A 182 -6.47 12.01 14.66
N PRO A 183 -7.18 12.68 13.73
CA PRO A 183 -8.13 12.03 12.82
C PRO A 183 -7.47 11.21 11.69
N ILE A 184 -6.13 11.16 11.65
CA ILE A 184 -5.33 10.35 10.70
C ILE A 184 -4.29 9.50 11.44
N SER A 185 -4.54 9.17 12.72
CA SER A 185 -3.58 8.46 13.57
C SER A 185 -3.27 7.04 13.07
N VAL A 186 -4.28 6.39 12.49
CA VAL A 186 -4.14 5.05 11.89
C VAL A 186 -3.27 5.14 10.64
N LEU A 187 -3.53 6.11 9.76
CA LEU A 187 -2.74 6.35 8.56
C LEU A 187 -1.27 6.67 8.91
N LYS A 188 -1.05 7.57 9.88
CA LYS A 188 0.29 7.93 10.37
C LYS A 188 1.06 6.67 10.78
N THR A 189 0.48 5.87 11.66
CA THR A 189 1.16 4.69 12.20
C THR A 189 1.40 3.63 11.12
N PHE A 190 0.41 3.43 10.24
CA PHE A 190 0.53 2.52 9.11
C PHE A 190 1.71 2.87 8.21
N ILE A 191 1.86 4.15 7.84
CA ILE A 191 2.99 4.62 7.03
C ILE A 191 4.31 4.53 7.81
N GLU A 192 4.35 4.87 9.10
CA GLU A 192 5.55 4.74 9.92
C GLU A 192 6.07 3.29 10.02
N ASN A 193 5.15 2.31 10.04
CA ASN A 193 5.47 0.88 9.99
C ASN A 193 6.03 0.43 8.62
N GLU A 194 5.87 1.23 7.57
CA GLU A 194 6.52 1.00 6.26
C GLU A 194 7.96 1.57 6.21
N ASN A 195 8.59 1.79 7.37
CA ASN A 195 9.93 2.38 7.48
C ASN A 195 10.01 3.79 6.87
N ILE A 196 8.91 4.54 6.97
CA ILE A 196 8.81 5.95 6.60
C ILE A 196 8.83 6.81 7.86
N GLN A 197 9.42 8.00 7.75
CA GLN A 197 9.36 9.04 8.78
C GLN A 197 8.68 10.28 8.22
N PHE A 198 7.72 10.81 8.97
CA PHE A 198 7.17 12.13 8.67
C PHE A 198 8.09 13.24 9.15
N LYS A 199 8.21 14.28 8.33
CA LYS A 199 8.76 15.59 8.68
C LYS A 199 7.68 16.61 8.39
N GLU A 200 7.18 17.30 9.41
CA GLU A 200 6.23 18.39 9.19
C GLU A 200 6.89 19.52 8.41
N LEU A 201 6.17 20.05 7.42
CA LEU A 201 6.62 21.10 6.52
C LEU A 201 5.63 22.27 6.55
N ASN A 202 5.95 23.31 7.32
CA ASN A 202 5.33 24.61 7.12
C ASN A 202 6.04 25.31 5.95
N LEU A 203 5.40 25.34 4.78
CA LEU A 203 6.02 25.85 3.56
C LEU A 203 6.30 27.36 3.60
N LEU A 204 5.60 28.12 4.46
CA LEU A 204 5.83 29.55 4.63
C LEU A 204 7.21 29.87 5.21
N ASP A 205 7.73 28.98 6.05
CA ASP A 205 8.97 29.16 6.80
C ASP A 205 10.20 28.61 6.07
N LEU A 206 10.01 28.05 4.88
CA LEU A 206 11.05 27.37 4.11
C LEU A 206 11.46 28.19 2.87
N ASP A 207 12.75 28.12 2.55
CA ASP A 207 13.28 28.62 1.27
C ASP A 207 13.21 27.55 0.17
N ALA A 208 13.33 26.28 0.55
CA ALA A 208 13.20 25.12 -0.32
C ALA A 208 12.77 23.89 0.49
N ILE A 209 12.16 22.91 -0.18
CA ILE A 209 11.89 21.60 0.43
C ILE A 209 13.24 20.91 0.71
N PRO A 210 13.48 20.42 1.94
CA PRO A 210 14.75 19.79 2.30
C PRO A 210 15.09 18.57 1.42
N ALA A 211 16.36 18.38 1.09
CA ALA A 211 16.80 17.34 0.15
C ALA A 211 16.57 15.90 0.67
N GLU A 212 16.47 15.72 1.98
CA GLU A 212 16.11 14.45 2.59
C GLU A 212 14.64 14.05 2.38
N VAL A 213 13.75 15.01 2.08
CA VAL A 213 12.34 14.76 1.81
C VAL A 213 12.18 14.16 0.42
N LYS A 214 11.77 12.89 0.36
CA LYS A 214 11.63 12.14 -0.90
C LYS A 214 10.28 12.33 -1.57
N ALA A 215 9.24 12.65 -0.81
CA ALA A 215 7.92 13.01 -1.32
C ALA A 215 7.23 13.98 -0.36
N VAL A 216 6.33 14.80 -0.89
CA VAL A 216 5.49 15.73 -0.12
C VAL A 216 4.07 15.20 -0.09
N MET A 217 3.46 15.19 1.08
CA MET A 217 2.09 14.75 1.32
C MET A 217 1.26 15.95 1.79
N ILE A 218 0.15 16.20 1.11
CA ILE A 218 -0.80 17.27 1.41
C ILE A 218 -2.18 16.61 1.55
N ILE A 219 -2.74 16.63 2.76
CA ILE A 219 -4.03 15.98 3.05
C ILE A 219 -5.05 17.02 3.50
N GLY A 220 -6.10 17.18 2.71
CA GLY A 220 -7.30 17.96 3.03
C GLY A 220 -7.05 19.42 3.43
N PRO A 221 -6.22 20.20 2.71
CA PRO A 221 -5.99 21.60 3.05
C PRO A 221 -7.31 22.38 2.94
N GLN A 222 -7.67 23.14 3.97
CA GLN A 222 -8.90 23.93 4.04
C GLN A 222 -8.72 25.37 3.55
N TYR A 223 -7.48 25.86 3.58
CA TYR A 223 -7.10 27.18 3.09
C TYR A 223 -6.18 27.06 1.88
N ASP A 224 -6.24 28.05 1.00
CA ASP A 224 -5.36 28.09 -0.17
C ASP A 224 -3.95 28.51 0.22
N PHE A 225 -3.00 28.15 -0.65
CA PHE A 225 -1.58 28.44 -0.47
C PHE A 225 -1.26 29.86 -0.95
N SER A 226 -0.25 30.49 -0.35
CA SER A 226 0.30 31.76 -0.83
C SER A 226 1.09 31.57 -2.14
N ASP A 227 1.34 32.67 -2.86
CA ASP A 227 2.13 32.61 -4.11
C ASP A 227 3.56 32.13 -3.87
N ARG A 228 4.12 32.43 -2.69
CA ARG A 228 5.45 31.94 -2.29
C ARG A 228 5.47 30.43 -2.14
N GLU A 229 4.48 29.87 -1.44
CA GLU A 229 4.40 28.42 -1.24
C GLU A 229 4.13 27.68 -2.55
N MET A 230 3.26 28.22 -3.39
CA MET A 230 3.00 27.65 -4.71
C MET A 230 4.25 27.69 -5.60
N LYS A 231 5.06 28.75 -5.52
CA LYS A 231 6.35 28.79 -6.20
C LYS A 231 7.28 27.68 -5.69
N LEU A 232 7.34 27.47 -4.38
CA LEU A 232 8.17 26.42 -3.77
C LEU A 232 7.72 25.01 -4.19
N LEU A 233 6.41 24.74 -4.25
CA LEU A 233 5.87 23.47 -4.77
C LEU A 233 6.18 23.25 -6.25
N ARG A 234 6.11 24.30 -7.08
CA ARG A 234 6.50 24.25 -8.51
C ARG A 234 7.99 23.99 -8.68
N ASP A 235 8.83 24.69 -7.94
CA ASP A 235 10.28 24.50 -7.98
C ASP A 235 10.66 23.07 -7.56
N TYR A 236 9.94 22.52 -6.56
CA TYR A 236 10.10 21.12 -6.16
C TYR A 236 9.66 20.15 -7.27
N TRP A 237 8.49 20.35 -7.87
CA TRP A 237 8.02 19.56 -9.01
C TRP A 237 9.02 19.55 -10.17
N GLU A 238 9.54 20.72 -10.57
CA GLU A 238 10.51 20.84 -11.65
C GLU A 238 11.85 20.15 -11.35
N LYS A 239 12.17 19.95 -10.07
CA LYS A 239 13.36 19.22 -9.60
C LYS A 239 13.04 17.77 -9.24
N GLN A 240 12.22 17.10 -10.07
CA GLN A 240 11.86 15.68 -9.88
C GLN A 240 11.10 15.42 -8.57
N GLY A 241 10.38 16.43 -8.09
CA GLY A 241 9.58 16.35 -6.89
C GLY A 241 8.42 15.36 -7.02
N ARG A 242 8.10 14.72 -5.91
CA ARG A 242 7.04 13.71 -5.79
C ARG A 242 5.99 14.17 -4.80
N ILE A 243 4.72 14.18 -5.19
CA ILE A 243 3.62 14.76 -4.41
C ILE A 243 2.46 13.76 -4.31
N LEU A 244 1.97 13.51 -3.09
CA LEU A 244 0.67 12.91 -2.83
C LEU A 244 -0.27 14.02 -2.36
N LEU A 245 -1.35 14.24 -3.10
CA LEU A 245 -2.33 15.30 -2.83
C LEU A 245 -3.73 14.71 -2.67
N LEU A 246 -4.26 14.76 -1.46
CA LEU A 246 -5.65 14.40 -1.18
C LEU A 246 -6.41 15.69 -0.87
N LEU A 247 -7.40 16.04 -1.67
CA LEU A 247 -8.10 17.32 -1.58
C LEU A 247 -9.40 17.17 -0.79
N ASP A 248 -9.74 18.19 -0.01
CA ASP A 248 -11.12 18.35 0.46
C ASP A 248 -11.90 19.06 -0.65
N PRO A 249 -12.97 18.46 -1.19
CA PRO A 249 -13.70 19.06 -2.29
C PRO A 249 -14.42 20.35 -1.86
N SER A 250 -14.70 20.52 -0.56
CA SER A 250 -15.37 21.68 0.05
C SER A 250 -14.43 22.84 0.35
N ALA A 251 -13.13 22.59 0.38
CA ALA A 251 -12.14 23.65 0.49
C ALA A 251 -12.03 24.45 -0.81
N LYS A 252 -11.88 25.77 -0.68
CA LYS A 252 -11.64 26.69 -1.80
C LYS A 252 -10.14 26.98 -1.89
N THR A 253 -9.47 26.22 -2.75
CA THR A 253 -8.01 26.26 -2.96
C THR A 253 -7.65 26.59 -4.43
N PRO A 254 -8.08 27.75 -4.97
CA PRO A 254 -7.95 28.04 -6.40
C PRO A 254 -6.51 28.00 -6.93
N LYS A 255 -5.50 28.41 -6.15
CA LYS A 255 -4.09 28.38 -6.57
C LYS A 255 -3.54 26.96 -6.59
N LEU A 256 -3.86 26.15 -5.58
CA LEU A 256 -3.50 24.73 -5.58
C LEU A 256 -4.19 23.98 -6.73
N ARG A 257 -5.48 24.22 -6.95
CA ARG A 257 -6.23 23.66 -8.09
C ARG A 257 -5.64 24.09 -9.43
N ALA A 258 -5.21 25.34 -9.56
CA ALA A 258 -4.54 25.83 -10.77
C ALA A 258 -3.21 25.11 -11.03
N PHE A 259 -2.40 24.89 -9.99
CA PHE A 259 -1.16 24.10 -10.12
C PHE A 259 -1.43 22.68 -10.63
N VAL A 260 -2.42 21.98 -10.07
CA VAL A 260 -2.78 20.62 -10.52
C VAL A 260 -3.34 20.64 -11.96
N HIS A 261 -4.10 21.68 -12.34
CA HIS A 261 -4.61 21.86 -13.70
C HIS A 261 -3.49 22.10 -14.73
N GLU A 262 -2.46 22.84 -14.36
CA GLU A 262 -1.26 23.01 -15.20
C GLU A 262 -0.55 21.68 -15.46
N LEU A 263 -0.66 20.73 -14.54
CA LEU A 263 -0.18 19.35 -14.69
C LEU A 263 -1.17 18.47 -15.46
N GLY A 264 -2.25 19.03 -16.01
CA GLY A 264 -3.20 18.33 -16.88
C GLY A 264 -4.37 17.69 -16.15
N ILE A 265 -4.48 17.85 -14.82
CA ILE A 265 -5.58 17.30 -14.04
C ILE A 265 -6.44 18.45 -13.54
N LYS A 266 -7.62 18.62 -14.11
CA LYS A 266 -8.57 19.66 -13.67
C LYS A 266 -9.51 19.09 -12.61
N MET A 267 -9.52 19.69 -11.43
CA MET A 267 -10.56 19.44 -10.44
C MET A 267 -11.78 20.31 -10.76
N ASN A 268 -12.91 19.70 -11.05
CA ASN A 268 -14.15 20.43 -11.32
C ASN A 268 -14.77 20.96 -10.03
N ASP A 269 -15.44 22.10 -10.09
CA ASP A 269 -16.15 22.67 -8.94
C ASP A 269 -17.56 22.10 -8.86
N ASP A 270 -17.62 20.78 -8.68
CA ASP A 270 -18.85 20.00 -8.59
C ASP A 270 -18.83 19.08 -7.36
N ARG A 271 -19.98 18.46 -7.09
CA ARG A 271 -20.11 17.30 -6.21
C ARG A 271 -20.77 16.17 -6.94
N LEU A 272 -20.14 15.00 -6.83
CA LEU A 272 -20.78 13.75 -7.17
C LEU A 272 -21.88 13.46 -6.14
N MET A 273 -23.08 13.20 -6.65
CA MET A 273 -24.28 12.92 -5.88
C MET A 273 -25.00 11.72 -6.47
N ALA A 274 -25.74 10.99 -5.64
CA ALA A 274 -26.61 9.91 -6.07
C ALA A 274 -27.89 9.88 -5.24
N PHE A 275 -28.97 9.36 -5.82
CA PHE A 275 -30.17 9.02 -5.08
C PHE A 275 -30.08 7.58 -4.59
N LEU A 276 -30.11 7.40 -3.27
CA LEU A 276 -30.21 6.10 -2.62
C LEU A 276 -31.66 5.78 -2.31
N ARG A 277 -32.05 4.55 -2.59
CA ARG A 277 -33.37 4.04 -2.21
C ARG A 277 -33.33 3.59 -0.75
N THR A 278 -33.99 4.33 0.14
CA THR A 278 -34.05 4.04 1.58
C THR A 278 -35.34 3.31 1.97
N GLY A 279 -36.30 3.21 1.05
CA GLY A 279 -37.56 2.48 1.23
C GLY A 279 -38.27 2.18 -0.09
N ILE A 280 -39.56 1.85 -0.04
CA ILE A 280 -40.33 1.53 -1.25
C ILE A 280 -40.48 2.76 -2.15
N GLU A 281 -40.73 3.94 -1.58
CA GLU A 281 -40.88 5.21 -2.31
C GLU A 281 -39.90 6.31 -1.87
N GLU A 282 -39.11 6.05 -0.83
CA GLU A 282 -38.20 7.06 -0.26
C GLU A 282 -36.83 7.03 -0.96
N LEU A 283 -36.46 8.18 -1.52
CA LEU A 283 -35.16 8.43 -2.12
C LEU A 283 -34.43 9.49 -1.28
N ALA A 284 -33.28 9.12 -0.73
CA ALA A 284 -32.39 10.04 -0.05
C ALA A 284 -31.27 10.46 -1.01
N LEU A 285 -30.95 11.76 -1.03
CA LEU A 285 -29.78 12.25 -1.74
C LEU A 285 -28.54 12.01 -0.88
N THR A 286 -27.53 11.35 -1.43
CA THR A 286 -26.22 11.19 -0.78
C THR A 286 -25.13 11.92 -1.55
N LYS A 287 -24.12 12.35 -0.81
CA LYS A 287 -22.85 12.88 -1.32
C LYS A 287 -21.69 11.88 -1.14
N ASP A 288 -21.93 10.78 -0.43
CA ASP A 288 -20.93 9.72 -0.31
C ASP A 288 -20.83 8.97 -1.63
N VAL A 289 -19.60 8.67 -2.06
CA VAL A 289 -19.34 8.10 -3.38
C VAL A 289 -18.71 6.73 -3.25
N GLN A 290 -19.41 5.72 -3.73
CA GLN A 290 -18.82 4.41 -3.99
C GLN A 290 -18.03 4.47 -5.29
N ALA A 291 -16.76 4.08 -5.23
CA ALA A 291 -15.87 4.10 -6.37
C ALA A 291 -14.97 2.86 -6.39
N ARG A 292 -14.39 2.58 -7.54
CA ARG A 292 -13.50 1.43 -7.78
C ARG A 292 -12.12 1.90 -8.21
N PHE A 293 -11.09 1.14 -7.84
CA PHE A 293 -9.74 1.36 -8.34
C PHE A 293 -9.54 0.69 -9.71
N LEU A 294 -8.85 1.37 -10.61
CA LEU A 294 -8.54 0.88 -11.96
C LEU A 294 -7.26 0.06 -11.95
N GLY A 295 -7.19 -1.05 -12.69
CA GLY A 295 -6.08 -2.01 -12.63
C GLY A 295 -4.84 -1.68 -13.47
N ASP A 296 -4.86 -0.61 -14.26
CA ASP A 296 -3.83 -0.33 -15.27
C ASP A 296 -2.53 0.25 -14.68
N SER A 297 -2.63 0.90 -13.52
CA SER A 297 -1.51 1.56 -12.85
C SER A 297 -0.79 0.66 -11.86
N PRO A 298 0.55 0.73 -11.74
CA PRO A 298 1.28 0.07 -10.66
C PRO A 298 0.77 0.44 -9.25
N ILE A 299 0.20 1.63 -9.08
CA ILE A 299 -0.36 2.12 -7.81
C ILE A 299 -1.55 1.26 -7.38
N THR A 300 -2.46 0.98 -8.32
CA THR A 300 -3.79 0.40 -8.06
C THR A 300 -3.93 -1.02 -8.59
N LYS A 301 -2.89 -1.60 -9.21
CA LYS A 301 -2.91 -2.96 -9.77
C LYS A 301 -3.38 -4.03 -8.78
N LYS A 302 -2.96 -3.93 -7.52
CA LYS A 302 -3.38 -4.87 -6.45
C LYS A 302 -4.80 -4.58 -5.92
N LEU A 303 -5.35 -3.42 -6.24
CA LEU A 303 -6.68 -2.97 -5.85
C LEU A 303 -7.66 -3.02 -7.04
N ALA A 304 -7.28 -3.63 -8.16
CA ALA A 304 -8.10 -3.64 -9.37
C ALA A 304 -9.53 -4.13 -9.08
N ASP A 305 -10.52 -3.34 -9.48
CA ASP A 305 -11.96 -3.56 -9.25
C ASP A 305 -12.40 -3.62 -7.78
N VAL A 306 -11.49 -3.44 -6.82
CA VAL A 306 -11.84 -3.28 -5.42
C VAL A 306 -12.60 -1.97 -5.25
N ARG A 307 -13.70 -2.03 -4.50
CA ARG A 307 -14.57 -0.87 -4.24
C ARG A 307 -14.27 -0.30 -2.87
N THR A 308 -14.37 1.02 -2.76
CA THR A 308 -14.26 1.73 -1.49
C THR A 308 -15.25 2.89 -1.45
N LEU A 309 -15.56 3.36 -0.24
CA LEU A 309 -16.52 4.42 0.00
C LEU A 309 -15.80 5.73 0.35
N PHE A 310 -16.04 6.77 -0.43
CA PHE A 310 -15.52 8.12 -0.21
C PHE A 310 -16.57 8.97 0.50
N LEU A 311 -16.38 9.18 1.80
CA LEU A 311 -17.29 9.92 2.66
C LEU A 311 -17.16 11.44 2.48
N GLY A 312 -18.24 12.18 2.72
CA GLY A 312 -18.18 13.64 2.89
C GLY A 312 -18.10 14.44 1.59
N GLY A 313 -18.44 13.83 0.45
CA GLY A 313 -18.45 14.46 -0.86
C GLY A 313 -17.17 14.24 -1.65
N THR A 314 -17.28 14.22 -2.97
CA THR A 314 -16.15 14.05 -3.91
C THR A 314 -16.41 14.90 -5.15
N SER A 315 -15.37 15.52 -5.70
CA SER A 315 -15.46 16.24 -6.99
C SER A 315 -14.98 15.37 -8.15
N SER A 316 -15.52 15.59 -9.34
CA SER A 316 -15.01 14.95 -10.55
C SER A 316 -13.68 15.56 -10.98
N LEU A 317 -12.83 14.74 -11.60
CA LEU A 317 -11.59 15.14 -12.24
C LEU A 317 -11.72 15.02 -13.75
N THR A 318 -11.22 16.02 -14.47
CA THR A 318 -11.05 15.97 -15.94
C THR A 318 -9.56 15.89 -16.28
N LEU A 319 -9.17 14.85 -17.02
CA LEU A 319 -7.80 14.68 -17.49
C LEU A 319 -7.64 15.33 -18.88
N GLU A 320 -6.66 16.20 -19.03
CA GLU A 320 -6.36 16.97 -20.24
C GLU A 320 -4.99 16.59 -20.81
N PRO A 321 -4.79 15.37 -21.37
CA PRO A 321 -3.48 14.90 -21.83
C PRO A 321 -2.90 15.79 -22.95
N GLU A 322 -3.75 16.38 -23.79
CA GLU A 322 -3.33 17.30 -24.85
C GLU A 322 -2.65 18.56 -24.31
N ARG A 323 -3.10 19.07 -23.15
CA ARG A 323 -2.53 20.26 -22.50
C ARG A 323 -1.07 20.05 -22.14
N VAL A 324 -0.72 18.85 -21.69
CA VAL A 324 0.58 18.54 -21.10
C VAL A 324 1.49 17.68 -21.98
N ARG A 325 1.04 17.40 -23.21
CA ARG A 325 1.81 16.65 -24.21
C ARG A 325 3.19 17.28 -24.47
N ALA A 326 3.26 18.60 -24.60
CA ALA A 326 4.53 19.31 -24.84
C ALA A 326 5.48 19.26 -23.63
N ALA A 327 4.94 19.11 -22.42
CA ALA A 327 5.71 18.97 -21.19
C ALA A 327 6.12 17.52 -20.90
N ASN A 328 5.77 16.57 -21.79
CA ASN A 328 6.01 15.14 -21.65
C ASN A 328 5.48 14.59 -20.30
N ILE A 329 4.25 14.98 -19.95
CA ILE A 329 3.55 14.48 -18.77
C ILE A 329 2.53 13.43 -19.23
N ARG A 330 2.62 12.23 -18.66
CA ARG A 330 1.63 11.17 -18.83
C ARG A 330 0.59 11.28 -17.72
N LEU A 331 -0.69 11.20 -18.08
CA LEU A 331 -1.82 11.17 -17.15
C LEU A 331 -2.41 9.78 -17.13
N GLU A 332 -2.83 9.33 -15.95
CA GLU A 332 -3.44 8.03 -15.76
C GLU A 332 -4.57 8.10 -14.74
N PRO A 333 -5.80 7.67 -15.07
CA PRO A 333 -6.88 7.58 -14.09
C PRO A 333 -6.59 6.42 -13.13
N LEU A 334 -6.84 6.62 -11.84
CA LEU A 334 -6.59 5.61 -10.79
C LEU A 334 -7.89 5.13 -10.15
N ILE A 335 -8.87 6.04 -9.99
CA ILE A 335 -10.10 5.78 -9.24
C ILE A 335 -11.28 6.35 -10.03
N GLU A 336 -12.31 5.53 -10.20
CA GLU A 336 -13.51 5.87 -10.93
C GLU A 336 -14.75 5.65 -10.06
N ALA A 337 -15.60 6.67 -9.95
CA ALA A 337 -16.91 6.53 -9.32
C ALA A 337 -17.77 5.52 -10.08
N GLU A 338 -18.54 4.71 -9.35
CA GLU A 338 -19.49 3.77 -9.95
C GLU A 338 -20.55 4.51 -10.79
N LYS A 339 -21.31 3.76 -11.59
CA LYS A 339 -22.42 4.35 -12.34
C LYS A 339 -23.55 4.80 -11.41
N GLY A 340 -24.35 5.77 -11.87
CA GLY A 340 -25.52 6.27 -11.13
C GLY A 340 -25.25 7.54 -10.32
N TYR A 341 -24.02 8.07 -10.35
CA TYR A 341 -23.71 9.39 -9.84
C TYR A 341 -23.91 10.46 -10.92
N PHE A 342 -24.19 11.68 -10.49
CA PHE A 342 -24.18 12.87 -11.32
C PHE A 342 -23.33 13.96 -10.66
N ALA A 343 -22.72 14.81 -11.48
CA ALA A 343 -21.87 15.92 -11.03
C ALA A 343 -22.69 17.22 -10.98
N GLU A 344 -22.93 17.74 -9.78
CA GLU A 344 -23.71 18.97 -9.55
C GLU A 344 -22.78 20.12 -9.14
N ALA A 345 -22.84 21.24 -9.87
CA ALA A 345 -22.07 22.44 -9.56
C ALA A 345 -22.73 23.30 -8.46
N ASP A 346 -24.05 23.35 -8.42
CA ASP A 346 -24.83 24.00 -7.36
C ASP A 346 -25.23 22.96 -6.29
N TYR A 347 -24.21 22.39 -5.64
CA TYR A 347 -24.35 21.26 -4.71
C TYR A 347 -24.96 21.61 -3.35
N ASN A 348 -25.48 22.84 -3.20
CA ASN A 348 -26.28 23.32 -2.08
C ASN A 348 -27.74 23.58 -2.48
N THR A 349 -28.13 23.27 -3.72
CA THR A 349 -29.50 23.44 -4.21
C THR A 349 -30.46 22.44 -3.58
N ASP A 350 -31.67 22.88 -3.27
CA ASP A 350 -32.79 22.03 -2.83
C ASP A 350 -33.75 21.67 -3.99
N ASN A 351 -33.39 22.04 -5.23
CA ASN A 351 -34.24 21.81 -6.40
C ASN A 351 -34.25 20.33 -6.82
N GLN A 352 -35.13 19.55 -6.20
CA GLN A 352 -35.24 18.10 -6.46
C GLN A 352 -35.55 17.76 -7.93
N ALA A 353 -36.34 18.57 -8.63
CA ALA A 353 -36.68 18.31 -10.03
C ALA A 353 -35.45 18.42 -10.94
N LYS A 354 -34.59 19.41 -10.69
CA LYS A 354 -33.29 19.56 -11.37
C LYS A 354 -32.38 18.36 -11.07
N LEU A 355 -32.18 18.04 -9.79
CA LEU A 355 -31.30 16.94 -9.37
C LEU A 355 -31.74 15.58 -9.97
N GLN A 356 -33.05 15.32 -10.04
CA GLN A 356 -33.56 14.10 -10.68
C GLN A 356 -33.36 14.09 -12.19
N ALA A 357 -33.43 15.24 -12.87
CA ALA A 357 -33.13 15.35 -14.29
C ALA A 357 -31.64 15.09 -14.56
N ASP A 358 -30.76 15.68 -13.77
CA ASP A 358 -29.31 15.50 -13.86
C ASP A 358 -28.92 14.04 -13.60
N ALA A 359 -29.52 13.40 -12.59
CA ALA A 359 -29.33 11.97 -12.30
C ALA A 359 -29.74 11.08 -13.48
N LYS A 360 -30.86 11.38 -14.16
CA LYS A 360 -31.30 10.63 -15.34
C LYS A 360 -30.35 10.83 -16.52
N GLN A 361 -29.85 12.04 -16.72
CA GLN A 361 -28.92 12.35 -17.81
C GLN A 361 -27.55 11.67 -17.61
N ALA A 362 -27.08 11.60 -16.36
CA ALA A 362 -25.77 11.04 -16.03
C ALA A 362 -25.78 9.54 -15.70
N ALA A 363 -26.93 8.86 -15.77
CA ALA A 363 -27.10 7.49 -15.26
C ALA A 363 -26.06 6.45 -15.74
N ASN A 364 -25.51 6.62 -16.95
CA ASN A 364 -24.52 5.73 -17.54
C ASN A 364 -23.08 6.29 -17.56
N LEU A 365 -22.89 7.51 -17.06
CA LEU A 365 -21.58 8.14 -16.99
C LEU A 365 -20.81 7.61 -15.78
N THR A 366 -19.50 7.62 -15.91
CA THR A 366 -18.55 7.40 -14.83
C THR A 366 -17.66 8.63 -14.70
N PHE A 367 -17.16 8.86 -13.49
CA PHE A 367 -16.38 10.05 -13.18
C PHE A 367 -15.06 9.64 -12.55
N THR A 368 -13.95 10.12 -13.10
CA THR A 368 -12.64 9.97 -12.46
C THR A 368 -12.60 10.83 -11.20
N ILE A 369 -12.12 10.25 -10.10
CA ILE A 369 -11.98 10.96 -8.80
C ILE A 369 -10.56 10.88 -8.24
N GLY A 370 -9.72 10.03 -8.82
CA GLY A 370 -8.30 9.94 -8.52
C GLY A 370 -7.48 9.69 -9.77
N ALA A 371 -6.30 10.31 -9.86
CA ALA A 371 -5.44 10.24 -11.03
C ALA A 371 -3.96 10.41 -10.66
N ALA A 372 -3.07 9.95 -11.54
CA ALA A 372 -1.64 10.18 -11.48
C ALA A 372 -1.17 11.04 -12.66
N ALA A 373 -0.10 11.80 -12.42
CA ALA A 373 0.69 12.48 -13.44
C ALA A 373 2.17 12.14 -13.28
N GLU A 374 2.85 11.78 -14.36
CA GLU A 374 4.29 11.52 -14.38
C GLU A 374 4.97 12.33 -15.49
N LYS A 375 5.94 13.17 -15.11
CA LYS A 375 6.77 13.98 -16.01
C LYS A 375 8.13 13.33 -16.22
N GLY A 376 8.48 13.05 -17.47
CA GLY A 376 9.82 12.53 -17.81
C GLY A 376 10.03 11.04 -17.53
N GLY A 377 8.97 10.27 -17.28
CA GLY A 377 9.03 8.81 -17.18
C GLY A 377 9.30 8.15 -18.55
N SER A 378 9.96 6.98 -18.55
CA SER A 378 10.09 6.12 -19.72
C SER A 378 8.89 5.19 -19.83
N ALA A 379 8.45 4.85 -21.05
CA ALA A 379 7.42 3.83 -21.26
C ALA A 379 7.88 2.42 -20.86
N ASP A 380 9.20 2.19 -20.77
CA ASP A 380 9.78 0.93 -20.29
C ASP A 380 10.07 0.99 -18.79
N GLN A 381 9.32 0.21 -18.00
CA GLN A 381 9.49 0.08 -16.54
C GLN A 381 10.89 -0.38 -16.12
N ARG A 382 11.70 -0.91 -17.03
CA ARG A 382 13.08 -1.34 -16.78
C ARG A 382 14.10 -0.20 -16.82
N VAL A 383 13.71 0.99 -17.31
CA VAL A 383 14.57 2.17 -17.37
C VAL A 383 14.13 3.16 -16.29
N GLN A 384 14.79 3.11 -15.14
CA GLN A 384 14.58 4.06 -14.04
C GLN A 384 15.16 5.43 -14.42
N MET A 385 14.35 6.28 -15.06
CA MET A 385 14.64 7.71 -15.15
C MET A 385 14.03 8.40 -13.94
N ASN A 386 14.77 9.33 -13.31
CA ASN A 386 14.20 10.17 -12.26
C ASN A 386 13.11 11.06 -12.88
N SER A 387 11.85 10.86 -12.46
CA SER A 387 10.68 11.58 -12.93
C SER A 387 10.01 12.37 -11.79
N SER A 388 9.31 13.45 -12.16
CA SER A 388 8.38 14.11 -11.24
C SER A 388 7.07 13.35 -11.25
N ARG A 389 6.49 13.09 -10.07
CA ARG A 389 5.32 12.23 -9.92
C ARG A 389 4.29 12.86 -8.99
N LEU A 390 3.03 12.87 -9.42
CA LEU A 390 1.89 13.36 -8.65
C LEU A 390 0.84 12.27 -8.59
N VAL A 391 0.32 12.01 -7.39
CA VAL A 391 -0.94 11.29 -7.20
C VAL A 391 -1.93 12.27 -6.59
N VAL A 392 -3.12 12.39 -7.18
CA VAL A 392 -4.18 13.27 -6.70
C VAL A 392 -5.49 12.52 -6.53
N VAL A 393 -6.19 12.78 -5.43
CA VAL A 393 -7.56 12.32 -5.16
C VAL A 393 -8.40 13.50 -4.70
N SER A 394 -9.61 13.63 -5.24
CA SER A 394 -10.53 14.74 -4.97
C SER A 394 -11.33 14.59 -3.66
N ASN A 395 -10.88 13.71 -2.76
CA ASN A 395 -11.43 13.47 -1.43
C ASN A 395 -10.28 13.09 -0.49
N ALA A 396 -10.22 13.72 0.68
CA ALA A 396 -9.24 13.43 1.74
C ALA A 396 -9.85 12.67 2.92
N ALA A 397 -11.18 12.58 3.01
CA ALA A 397 -11.88 11.96 4.12
C ALA A 397 -11.73 10.43 4.13
N PHE A 398 -11.53 9.80 2.97
CA PHE A 398 -11.39 8.33 2.88
C PHE A 398 -10.13 7.78 3.58
N VAL A 399 -9.16 8.64 3.93
CA VAL A 399 -7.96 8.27 4.69
C VAL A 399 -8.00 8.75 6.15
N GLN A 400 -9.15 9.24 6.63
CA GLN A 400 -9.36 9.54 8.04
C GLN A 400 -9.75 8.28 8.81
N ASP A 401 -9.46 8.26 10.10
CA ASP A 401 -9.64 7.10 10.97
C ASP A 401 -11.10 6.59 11.00
N ASN A 402 -12.09 7.48 10.84
CA ASN A 402 -13.51 7.10 10.77
C ASN A 402 -13.87 6.34 9.48
N ALA A 403 -13.18 6.61 8.38
CA ALA A 403 -13.34 5.89 7.12
C ALA A 403 -12.52 4.60 7.13
N ILE A 404 -11.25 4.67 7.54
CA ILE A 404 -10.32 3.53 7.53
C ILE A 404 -10.75 2.38 8.45
N THR A 405 -11.38 2.70 9.60
CA THR A 405 -11.87 1.65 10.52
C THR A 405 -13.00 0.81 9.93
N GLN A 406 -13.65 1.28 8.86
CA GLN A 406 -14.63 0.53 8.06
C GLN A 406 -13.99 -0.06 6.79
N ASP A 407 -13.09 0.75 6.22
CA ASP A 407 -12.42 0.77 4.91
C ASP A 407 -10.89 0.58 4.82
N GLN A 408 -10.28 -0.62 4.81
CA GLN A 408 -8.81 -0.70 4.76
C GLN A 408 -8.19 -0.26 3.43
N GLN A 409 -8.95 -0.21 2.33
CA GLN A 409 -8.33 0.06 1.02
C GLN A 409 -7.80 1.49 0.87
N GLY A 410 -8.23 2.43 1.72
CA GLY A 410 -7.61 3.75 1.80
C GLY A 410 -6.13 3.66 2.19
N LEU A 411 -5.78 2.77 3.12
CA LEU A 411 -4.40 2.54 3.54
C LEU A 411 -3.58 1.89 2.43
N ASP A 412 -4.11 0.83 1.81
CA ASP A 412 -3.43 0.11 0.73
C ASP A 412 -3.21 1.03 -0.50
N PHE A 413 -4.16 1.92 -0.81
CA PHE A 413 -4.00 2.91 -1.86
C PHE A 413 -2.89 3.92 -1.55
N VAL A 414 -2.84 4.42 -0.31
CA VAL A 414 -1.79 5.36 0.10
C VAL A 414 -0.41 4.68 0.10
N SER A 415 -0.30 3.44 0.58
CA SER A 415 0.92 2.63 0.48
C SER A 415 1.36 2.46 -0.98
N GLY A 416 0.45 2.01 -1.85
CA GLY A 416 0.72 1.87 -3.29
C GLY A 416 1.17 3.18 -3.93
N SER A 417 0.55 4.30 -3.53
CA SER A 417 0.92 5.64 -4.00
C SER A 417 2.31 6.06 -3.54
N LEU A 418 2.62 5.89 -2.25
CA LEU A 418 3.93 6.22 -1.70
C LEU A 418 5.04 5.35 -2.30
N ASN A 419 4.80 4.05 -2.47
CA ASN A 419 5.73 3.14 -3.11
C ASN A 419 6.02 3.49 -4.57
N TRP A 420 5.02 4.00 -5.31
CA TRP A 420 5.24 4.50 -6.67
C TRP A 420 5.89 5.89 -6.69
N LEU A 421 5.65 6.73 -5.69
CA LEU A 421 6.29 8.04 -5.57
C LEU A 421 7.76 7.92 -5.19
N LEU A 422 8.15 6.95 -4.36
CA LEU A 422 9.52 6.72 -3.89
C LEU A 422 10.41 6.02 -4.93
#